data_AF-A0AAN8EHM0-F1
#
_entry.id   AF-A0AAN8EHM0-F1
#
_cell.length_a   1.000
_cell.length_b   1.000
_cell.length_c   1.000
_cell.angle_alpha   90.00
_cell.angle_beta   90.00
_cell.angle_gamma   90.00
#
_symmetry.space_group_name_H-M   'P 1'
#
loop_
_entity.id
_entity.type
_entity.pdbx_description
1 polymer ?
#
loop_
_entity_poly.entity_id
_entity_poly.type
_entity_poly.pdbx_seq_one_letter_code
_entity_poly.pdbx_strand_id
1 'polypeptide(L)'
;MSWGHILSKDLLTWKQASAEPALVPDQEYDQKGVFTGCWIPTVGSTDKTLRVVYSSVKQLPFHWSAPPYPRDAAGIAMAVSYDNGNSWKKMGQNPMLEGEPPNFLVTGFRDPYAAPWTLLDHVRDRPEPALYGLVSGGIEGAGPTTFLYEIQDGGVGDWKYIGPLVDIPQRFQPSKKWCGNFGMNWECTNFMTLRTESDARSFLIIGAEGDVEKDHVRGYEQGNKQLRTIRSQLWMSGSLTRTNNGVRFVFEHGGYLDHGPSYAANSFEDPVSGRRIVYGWIPEEDILPETARLKGWNGSLAIPRELFLLQIPNVQESPEYALSEMVCFESRTEKDGSTTLLTLGVRPIAEIARLRKGCGQKLKAETGMTLPILDAAVRRPLFETLSTVWELEATISIEQDCRTAGFHIRHDQDLSICTSVEFSHEAQTISVIREESNSDSTITKCPDAGPFNLFFLGSKSDTDEPQHEARSLGMEKLHLRIFSDGDILEVFANDRFALATMVYSGSAGKNMGYISAFATGGVNSASFENVTVWDGLNGGRTLFLNEA
;
A
#
# COMPACT_ATOMS: atom_id res chain seq x y z
N MET A 1 15.46 -16.49 -7.79
CA MET A 1 14.22 -16.19 -7.05
C MET A 1 13.37 -17.45 -6.99
N SER A 2 12.78 -17.73 -5.83
CA SER A 2 11.94 -18.89 -5.53
C SER A 2 10.81 -18.43 -4.61
N TRP A 3 9.73 -19.22 -4.47
CA TRP A 3 8.62 -18.87 -3.59
C TRP A 3 8.72 -19.61 -2.25
N GLY A 4 8.82 -18.87 -1.14
CA GLY A 4 8.53 -19.40 0.19
C GLY A 4 7.02 -19.58 0.40
N HIS A 5 6.61 -20.36 1.39
CA HIS A 5 5.19 -20.61 1.66
C HIS A 5 4.88 -20.64 3.17
N ILE A 6 3.97 -19.75 3.56
CA ILE A 6 3.43 -19.64 4.92
C ILE A 6 1.91 -19.65 4.84
N LEU A 7 1.27 -20.17 5.89
CA LEU A 7 -0.16 -20.37 5.99
C LEU A 7 -0.71 -19.59 7.17
N SER A 8 -1.86 -18.95 6.98
CA SER A 8 -2.63 -18.37 8.07
C SER A 8 -4.10 -18.75 7.96
N LYS A 9 -4.74 -18.95 9.11
CA LYS A 9 -6.20 -19.12 9.21
C LYS A 9 -6.93 -17.82 9.52
N ASP A 10 -6.19 -16.77 9.83
CA ASP A 10 -6.73 -15.56 10.44
C ASP A 10 -6.00 -14.26 10.04
N LEU A 11 -5.18 -14.35 8.97
CA LEU A 11 -4.34 -13.30 8.39
C LEU A 11 -3.36 -12.65 9.39
N LEU A 12 -3.15 -13.25 10.55
CA LEU A 12 -2.39 -12.65 11.64
C LEU A 12 -1.34 -13.60 12.20
N THR A 13 -1.72 -14.83 12.49
CA THR A 13 -0.80 -15.88 12.94
C THR A 13 -0.44 -16.78 11.78
N TRP A 14 0.84 -17.13 11.70
CA TRP A 14 1.40 -17.79 10.53
C TRP A 14 2.09 -19.10 10.93
N LYS A 15 1.97 -20.12 10.09
CA LYS A 15 2.77 -21.34 10.18
C LYS A 15 3.55 -21.49 8.89
N GLN A 16 4.82 -21.87 8.97
CA GLN A 16 5.57 -22.29 7.80
C GLN A 16 4.94 -23.58 7.21
N ALA A 17 4.66 -23.58 5.91
CA ALA A 17 4.10 -24.76 5.25
C ALA A 17 5.17 -25.84 5.05
N SER A 18 6.37 -25.42 4.61
CA SER A 18 7.54 -26.27 4.40
C SER A 18 8.83 -25.45 4.63
N ALA A 19 9.89 -26.13 5.06
CA ALA A 19 11.23 -25.56 5.13
C ALA A 19 11.79 -25.22 3.74
N GLU A 20 11.42 -26.02 2.73
CA GLU A 20 11.83 -25.83 1.34
C GLU A 20 10.91 -24.86 0.60
N PRO A 21 11.43 -24.10 -0.39
CA PRO A 21 10.58 -23.26 -1.22
C PRO A 21 9.51 -24.08 -1.95
N ALA A 22 8.29 -23.56 -2.02
CA ALA A 22 7.15 -24.18 -2.70
C ALA A 22 7.37 -24.28 -4.21
N LEU A 23 8.03 -23.29 -4.81
CA LEU A 23 8.41 -23.28 -6.22
C LEU A 23 9.85 -22.81 -6.36
N VAL A 24 10.64 -23.56 -7.11
CA VAL A 24 12.06 -23.28 -7.40
C VAL A 24 12.31 -23.29 -8.90
N PRO A 25 13.35 -22.59 -9.41
CA PRO A 25 13.83 -22.75 -10.77
C PRO A 25 14.33 -24.18 -11.01
N ASP A 26 13.62 -24.96 -11.83
CA ASP A 26 13.97 -26.36 -12.10
C ASP A 26 13.57 -26.85 -13.51
N GLN A 27 13.00 -25.97 -14.35
CA GLN A 27 12.67 -26.24 -15.74
C GLN A 27 13.38 -25.27 -16.67
N GLU A 28 13.54 -25.64 -17.95
CA GLU A 28 14.18 -24.78 -18.95
C GLU A 28 13.50 -23.40 -19.06
N TYR A 29 12.17 -23.36 -18.95
CA TYR A 29 11.38 -22.14 -19.08
C TYR A 29 11.47 -21.20 -17.88
N ASP A 30 11.93 -21.67 -16.71
CA ASP A 30 12.05 -20.86 -15.48
C ASP A 30 13.44 -20.91 -14.83
N GLN A 31 14.44 -21.43 -15.55
CA GLN A 31 15.79 -21.70 -15.06
C GLN A 31 16.52 -20.47 -14.46
N LYS A 32 16.04 -19.25 -14.70
CA LYS A 32 16.60 -18.01 -14.13
C LYS A 32 15.76 -17.45 -12.98
N GLY A 33 14.55 -17.92 -12.76
CA GLY A 33 13.72 -17.45 -11.66
C GLY A 33 12.26 -17.85 -11.76
N VAL A 34 11.66 -18.09 -10.59
CA VAL A 34 10.22 -18.11 -10.35
C VAL A 34 9.88 -16.74 -9.77
N PHE A 35 9.37 -15.83 -10.61
CA PHE A 35 9.03 -14.45 -10.23
C PHE A 35 7.58 -14.37 -9.73
N THR A 36 7.06 -13.17 -9.47
CA THR A 36 5.73 -12.94 -8.89
C THR A 36 4.63 -13.66 -9.67
N GLY A 37 3.50 -13.87 -9.00
CA GLY A 37 2.34 -14.51 -9.57
C GLY A 37 1.14 -14.39 -8.65
N CYS A 38 0.09 -15.15 -8.93
CA CYS A 38 -1.15 -15.10 -8.19
C CYS A 38 -1.86 -16.46 -8.16
N TRP A 39 -2.88 -16.53 -7.33
CA TRP A 39 -3.84 -17.62 -7.33
C TRP A 39 -4.74 -17.57 -8.57
N ILE A 40 -5.08 -18.75 -9.09
CA ILE A 40 -6.20 -18.92 -10.01
C ILE A 40 -7.40 -19.40 -9.19
N PRO A 41 -8.55 -18.70 -9.23
CA PRO A 41 -9.75 -19.12 -8.52
C PRO A 41 -10.17 -20.55 -8.89
N THR A 42 -10.67 -21.30 -7.91
CA THR A 42 -11.19 -22.67 -8.12
C THR A 42 -12.47 -22.65 -8.98
N VAL A 43 -12.63 -23.67 -9.82
CA VAL A 43 -13.79 -23.77 -10.72
C VAL A 43 -14.91 -24.57 -10.05
N GLY A 44 -15.95 -23.87 -9.60
CA GLY A 44 -17.08 -24.48 -8.91
C GLY A 44 -16.74 -24.97 -7.49
N SER A 45 -17.78 -25.38 -6.75
CA SER A 45 -17.67 -25.68 -5.31
C SER A 45 -17.03 -27.04 -4.98
N THR A 46 -16.87 -27.92 -5.97
CA THR A 46 -16.31 -29.26 -5.80
C THR A 46 -14.82 -29.34 -6.12
N ASP A 47 -14.26 -28.32 -6.79
CA ASP A 47 -12.85 -28.28 -7.13
C ASP A 47 -12.01 -27.89 -5.91
N LYS A 48 -11.20 -28.84 -5.45
CA LYS A 48 -10.26 -28.66 -4.34
C LYS A 48 -8.82 -28.45 -4.81
N THR A 49 -8.62 -28.33 -6.12
CA THR A 49 -7.29 -28.15 -6.70
C THR A 49 -6.87 -26.71 -6.55
N LEU A 50 -5.79 -26.50 -5.82
CA LEU A 50 -5.13 -25.21 -5.67
C LEU A 50 -4.27 -24.95 -6.90
N ARG A 51 -4.35 -23.75 -7.47
CA ARG A 51 -3.65 -23.38 -8.70
C ARG A 51 -3.02 -22.01 -8.56
N VAL A 52 -1.77 -21.90 -8.99
CA VAL A 52 -1.05 -20.63 -9.07
C VAL A 52 -0.45 -20.47 -10.44
N VAL A 53 -0.43 -19.24 -10.92
CA VAL A 53 0.36 -18.83 -12.09
C VAL A 53 1.46 -17.90 -11.65
N TYR A 54 2.60 -17.94 -12.35
CA TYR A 54 3.77 -17.15 -12.01
C TYR A 54 4.58 -16.80 -13.26
N SER A 55 5.43 -15.78 -13.15
CA SER A 55 6.40 -15.46 -14.19
C SER A 55 7.55 -16.46 -14.20
N SER A 56 7.64 -17.23 -15.28
CA SER A 56 8.72 -18.17 -15.54
C SER A 56 9.86 -17.48 -16.27
N VAL A 57 10.96 -17.20 -15.58
CA VAL A 57 12.07 -16.44 -16.13
C VAL A 57 13.09 -17.38 -16.78
N LYS A 58 13.24 -17.26 -18.10
CA LYS A 58 14.16 -18.05 -18.93
C LYS A 58 15.50 -17.38 -19.15
N GLN A 59 15.52 -16.03 -19.19
CA GLN A 59 16.72 -15.24 -19.49
C GLN A 59 16.83 -14.00 -18.58
N LEU A 60 18.06 -13.68 -18.20
CA LEU A 60 18.45 -12.47 -17.47
C LEU A 60 19.79 -11.95 -18.03
N PRO A 61 20.13 -10.66 -17.84
CA PRO A 61 19.31 -9.62 -17.21
C PRO A 61 18.27 -9.03 -18.17
N PHE A 62 17.19 -8.48 -17.63
CA PHE A 62 16.32 -7.52 -18.30
C PHE A 62 15.93 -6.42 -17.30
N HIS A 63 15.75 -5.21 -17.80
CA HIS A 63 15.31 -4.06 -17.02
C HIS A 63 14.78 -2.98 -17.98
N TRP A 64 13.79 -2.21 -17.58
CA TRP A 64 13.17 -1.19 -18.44
C TRP A 64 14.18 -0.14 -18.95
N SER A 65 15.24 0.12 -18.18
CA SER A 65 16.29 1.10 -18.54
C SER A 65 17.41 0.53 -19.40
N ALA A 66 17.38 -0.76 -19.73
CA ALA A 66 18.39 -1.45 -20.53
C ALA A 66 17.76 -2.12 -21.76
N PRO A 67 17.19 -1.34 -22.70
CA PRO A 67 16.62 -1.89 -23.93
C PRO A 67 17.71 -2.44 -24.87
N PRO A 68 17.36 -3.40 -25.74
CA PRO A 68 16.04 -4.02 -25.87
C PRO A 68 15.79 -5.09 -24.78
N TYR A 69 14.53 -5.26 -24.38
CA TYR A 69 14.11 -6.42 -23.59
C TYR A 69 14.39 -7.70 -24.40
N PRO A 70 15.07 -8.71 -23.84
CA PRO A 70 15.31 -9.94 -24.58
C PRO A 70 14.00 -10.67 -24.85
N ARG A 71 13.72 -10.95 -26.12
CA ARG A 71 12.53 -11.69 -26.56
C ARG A 71 12.36 -12.99 -25.77
N ASP A 72 11.16 -13.24 -25.28
CA ASP A 72 10.80 -14.45 -24.52
C ASP A 72 11.67 -14.66 -23.25
N ALA A 73 12.21 -13.57 -22.67
CA ALA A 73 13.03 -13.65 -21.44
C ALA A 73 12.24 -14.13 -20.22
N ALA A 74 10.94 -13.84 -20.19
CA ALA A 74 10.01 -14.32 -19.18
C ALA A 74 8.66 -14.66 -19.84
N GLY A 75 8.10 -15.78 -19.42
CA GLY A 75 6.77 -16.25 -19.80
C GLY A 75 5.87 -16.38 -18.57
N ILE A 76 4.73 -17.05 -18.74
CA ILE A 76 3.81 -17.39 -17.65
C ILE A 76 3.72 -18.91 -17.55
N ALA A 77 3.91 -19.46 -16.36
CA ALA A 77 3.79 -20.89 -16.07
C ALA A 77 2.82 -21.12 -14.90
N MET A 78 2.34 -22.36 -14.76
CA MET A 78 1.37 -22.76 -13.75
C MET A 78 1.88 -23.89 -12.87
N ALA A 79 1.49 -23.88 -11.60
CA ALA A 79 1.65 -25.00 -10.69
C ALA A 79 0.34 -25.31 -9.97
N VAL A 80 0.17 -26.58 -9.60
CA VAL A 80 -1.03 -27.08 -8.95
C VAL A 80 -0.68 -27.80 -7.65
N SER A 81 -1.59 -27.73 -6.68
CA SER A 81 -1.52 -28.49 -5.44
C SER A 81 -2.83 -29.24 -5.22
N TYR A 82 -2.69 -30.51 -4.80
CA TYR A 82 -3.81 -31.41 -4.50
C TYR A 82 -3.91 -31.72 -3.00
N ASP A 83 -3.05 -31.13 -2.19
CA ASP A 83 -2.85 -31.46 -0.78
C ASP A 83 -2.92 -30.20 0.12
N ASN A 84 -3.78 -29.25 -0.26
CA ASN A 84 -4.00 -27.98 0.44
C ASN A 84 -2.74 -27.07 0.51
N GLY A 85 -1.91 -27.10 -0.53
CA GLY A 85 -0.75 -26.22 -0.67
C GLY A 85 0.52 -26.75 -0.03
N ASN A 86 0.50 -27.97 0.52
CA ASN A 86 1.69 -28.57 1.14
C ASN A 86 2.76 -28.90 0.10
N SER A 87 2.36 -29.35 -1.09
CA SER A 87 3.25 -29.57 -2.23
C SER A 87 2.68 -29.00 -3.51
N TRP A 88 3.58 -28.62 -4.42
CA TRP A 88 3.25 -27.98 -5.69
C TRP A 88 3.90 -28.72 -6.86
N LYS A 89 3.11 -28.99 -7.89
CA LYS A 89 3.55 -29.64 -9.12
C LYS A 89 3.39 -28.69 -10.28
N LYS A 90 4.48 -28.38 -10.98
CA LYS A 90 4.44 -27.64 -12.25
C LYS A 90 3.68 -28.44 -13.31
N MET A 91 2.84 -27.76 -14.07
CA MET A 91 2.04 -28.40 -15.12
C MET A 91 2.92 -28.87 -16.28
N GLY A 92 2.55 -30.02 -16.88
CA GLY A 92 3.28 -30.58 -18.02
C GLY A 92 3.15 -29.76 -19.31
N GLN A 93 2.10 -28.94 -19.41
CA GLN A 93 1.86 -28.03 -20.54
C GLN A 93 2.60 -26.69 -20.42
N ASN A 94 3.40 -26.48 -19.37
CA ASN A 94 4.11 -25.20 -19.20
C ASN A 94 5.16 -24.97 -20.30
N PRO A 95 5.45 -23.69 -20.62
CA PRO A 95 4.77 -22.49 -20.11
C PRO A 95 3.41 -22.25 -20.79
N MET A 96 2.47 -21.61 -20.08
CA MET A 96 1.17 -21.18 -20.62
C MET A 96 1.32 -20.06 -21.65
N LEU A 97 2.30 -19.18 -21.42
CA LEU A 97 2.75 -18.17 -22.36
C LEU A 97 4.27 -18.24 -22.44
N GLU A 98 4.83 -18.40 -23.63
CA GLU A 98 6.30 -18.44 -23.82
C GLU A 98 6.95 -17.08 -23.56
N GLY A 99 6.25 -15.99 -23.88
CA GLY A 99 6.78 -14.63 -23.80
C GLY A 99 5.71 -13.57 -24.07
N GLU A 100 6.17 -12.33 -24.20
CA GLU A 100 5.34 -11.17 -24.50
C GLU A 100 4.68 -11.26 -25.88
N PRO A 101 3.60 -10.50 -26.18
CA PRO A 101 2.98 -10.57 -27.50
C PRO A 101 3.97 -10.20 -28.64
N PRO A 102 3.88 -10.84 -29.83
CA PRO A 102 4.93 -10.78 -30.86
C PRO A 102 5.11 -9.41 -31.53
N ASN A 103 4.12 -8.53 -31.41
CA ASN A 103 4.10 -7.25 -32.13
C ASN A 103 4.58 -6.06 -31.27
N PHE A 104 5.10 -6.30 -30.07
CA PHE A 104 5.58 -5.24 -29.17
C PHE A 104 7.03 -5.44 -28.81
N LEU A 105 7.78 -4.33 -28.81
CA LEU A 105 8.99 -4.20 -28.02
C LEU A 105 8.57 -3.75 -26.63
N VAL A 106 8.73 -4.62 -25.64
CA VAL A 106 8.26 -4.36 -24.27
C VAL A 106 9.40 -3.85 -23.39
N THR A 107 9.07 -3.12 -22.33
CA THR A 107 10.02 -2.78 -21.26
C THR A 107 10.08 -3.84 -20.17
N GLY A 108 9.05 -4.70 -20.11
CA GLY A 108 8.90 -5.79 -19.19
C GLY A 108 7.67 -6.64 -19.54
N PHE A 109 7.68 -7.89 -19.12
CA PHE A 109 6.53 -8.80 -19.25
C PHE A 109 6.57 -9.82 -18.11
N ARG A 110 5.93 -9.48 -16.97
CA ARG A 110 5.98 -10.29 -15.76
C ARG A 110 4.79 -10.05 -14.83
N ASP A 111 4.75 -10.77 -13.72
CA ASP A 111 3.81 -10.63 -12.61
C ASP A 111 2.35 -10.84 -13.04
N PRO A 112 1.95 -12.08 -13.40
CA PRO A 112 0.59 -12.36 -13.78
C PRO A 112 -0.38 -12.14 -12.61
N TYR A 113 -1.52 -11.51 -12.90
CA TYR A 113 -2.64 -11.39 -11.98
C TYR A 113 -3.93 -11.87 -12.63
N ALA A 114 -4.65 -12.79 -12.00
CA ALA A 114 -5.83 -13.41 -12.57
C ALA A 114 -7.00 -13.42 -11.60
N ALA A 115 -8.15 -12.93 -12.06
CA ALA A 115 -9.39 -12.90 -11.28
C ALA A 115 -10.62 -12.76 -12.21
N PRO A 116 -11.84 -13.00 -11.70
CA PRO A 116 -13.05 -12.64 -12.41
C PRO A 116 -13.23 -11.12 -12.43
N TRP A 117 -13.79 -10.56 -13.51
CA TRP A 117 -14.02 -9.12 -13.62
C TRP A 117 -15.39 -8.80 -14.23
N THR A 118 -16.42 -8.80 -13.39
CA THR A 118 -17.81 -8.61 -13.81
C THR A 118 -18.03 -7.32 -14.62
N LEU A 119 -17.40 -6.21 -14.23
CA LEU A 119 -17.52 -4.96 -14.98
C LEU A 119 -16.91 -5.07 -16.40
N LEU A 120 -15.83 -5.82 -16.56
CA LEU A 120 -15.24 -6.08 -17.88
C LEU A 120 -16.10 -7.05 -18.71
N ASP A 121 -16.73 -8.03 -18.07
CA ASP A 121 -17.70 -8.91 -18.73
C ASP A 121 -18.84 -8.10 -19.36
N HIS A 122 -19.40 -7.13 -18.63
CA HIS A 122 -20.43 -6.23 -19.15
C HIS A 122 -19.94 -5.40 -20.35
N VAL A 123 -18.74 -4.81 -20.28
CA VAL A 123 -18.17 -4.01 -21.39
C VAL A 123 -17.89 -4.85 -22.63
N ARG A 124 -17.66 -6.15 -22.46
CA ARG A 124 -17.38 -7.10 -23.53
C ARG A 124 -18.60 -7.91 -23.99
N ASP A 125 -19.79 -7.56 -23.53
CA ASP A 125 -21.05 -8.26 -23.82
C ASP A 125 -20.95 -9.78 -23.56
N ARG A 126 -20.27 -10.17 -22.48
CA ARG A 126 -20.06 -11.57 -22.15
C ARG A 126 -21.35 -12.18 -21.58
N PRO A 127 -21.84 -13.30 -22.15
CA PRO A 127 -23.01 -13.98 -21.62
C PRO A 127 -22.71 -14.74 -20.34
N GLU A 128 -21.47 -15.21 -20.18
CA GLU A 128 -21.01 -16.03 -19.06
C GLU A 128 -19.79 -15.36 -18.40
N PRO A 129 -19.66 -15.46 -17.06
CA PRO A 129 -18.50 -14.94 -16.34
C PRO A 129 -17.18 -15.45 -16.92
N ALA A 130 -16.23 -14.57 -17.15
CA ALA A 130 -14.90 -14.92 -17.64
C ALA A 130 -13.81 -14.70 -16.58
N LEU A 131 -12.72 -15.45 -16.72
CA LEU A 131 -11.50 -15.19 -15.99
C LEU A 131 -10.58 -14.30 -16.85
N TYR A 132 -10.04 -13.25 -16.25
CA TYR A 132 -9.12 -12.34 -16.91
C TYR A 132 -7.75 -12.42 -16.26
N GLY A 133 -6.71 -12.26 -17.10
CA GLY A 133 -5.32 -12.20 -16.69
C GLY A 133 -4.70 -10.86 -17.09
N LEU A 134 -3.90 -10.29 -16.21
CA LEU A 134 -2.97 -9.20 -16.49
C LEU A 134 -1.55 -9.72 -16.49
N VAL A 135 -0.71 -9.21 -17.37
CA VAL A 135 0.76 -9.34 -17.27
C VAL A 135 1.35 -7.93 -17.31
N SER A 136 2.08 -7.57 -16.26
CA SER A 136 2.60 -6.21 -16.03
C SER A 136 3.81 -5.91 -16.90
N GLY A 137 3.95 -4.65 -17.33
CA GLY A 137 5.11 -4.21 -18.08
C GLY A 137 4.98 -2.81 -18.68
N GLY A 138 5.34 -2.71 -19.96
CA GLY A 138 5.26 -1.48 -20.72
C GLY A 138 5.68 -1.72 -22.17
N ILE A 139 5.44 -0.73 -23.02
CA ILE A 139 5.78 -0.77 -24.44
C ILE A 139 6.80 0.32 -24.72
N GLU A 140 7.92 -0.05 -25.32
CA GLU A 140 9.01 0.85 -25.66
C GLU A 140 8.51 2.00 -26.54
N GLY A 141 8.83 3.24 -26.15
CA GLY A 141 8.40 4.46 -26.84
C GLY A 141 6.93 4.86 -26.65
N ALA A 142 6.07 4.01 -26.09
CA ALA A 142 4.66 4.34 -25.83
C ALA A 142 4.40 4.72 -24.36
N GLY A 143 4.76 3.84 -23.42
CA GLY A 143 4.44 4.04 -22.01
C GLY A 143 4.31 2.73 -21.23
N PRO A 144 4.22 2.83 -19.89
CA PRO A 144 3.89 1.70 -19.05
C PRO A 144 2.47 1.23 -19.32
N THR A 145 2.23 -0.08 -19.21
CA THR A 145 0.89 -0.66 -19.36
C THR A 145 0.84 -2.04 -18.74
N THR A 146 -0.31 -2.68 -18.82
CA THR A 146 -0.46 -4.10 -18.53
C THR A 146 -1.17 -4.78 -19.69
N PHE A 147 -0.75 -6.00 -20.01
CA PHE A 147 -1.27 -6.79 -21.12
C PHE A 147 -2.46 -7.61 -20.62
N LEU A 148 -3.64 -7.38 -21.20
CA LEU A 148 -4.88 -8.06 -20.82
C LEU A 148 -5.07 -9.34 -21.64
N TYR A 149 -5.47 -10.40 -20.93
CA TYR A 149 -5.80 -11.71 -21.47
C TYR A 149 -7.17 -12.16 -20.94
N GLU A 150 -7.90 -12.92 -21.76
CA GLU A 150 -9.00 -13.78 -21.30
C GLU A 150 -8.45 -15.20 -21.13
N ILE A 151 -8.70 -15.82 -19.98
CA ILE A 151 -8.20 -17.16 -19.66
C ILE A 151 -9.35 -18.15 -19.86
N GLN A 152 -9.14 -19.12 -20.75
CA GLN A 152 -10.15 -20.13 -21.10
C GLN A 152 -10.17 -21.31 -20.12
N ASP A 153 -11.17 -22.19 -20.30
CA ASP A 153 -11.31 -23.49 -19.62
C ASP A 153 -11.14 -23.45 -18.10
N GLY A 154 -11.79 -22.47 -17.45
CA GLY A 154 -11.80 -22.38 -15.99
C GLY A 154 -10.42 -22.09 -15.39
N GLY A 155 -9.57 -21.34 -16.12
CA GLY A 155 -8.29 -20.87 -15.57
C GLY A 155 -7.10 -21.79 -15.79
N VAL A 156 -7.26 -22.87 -16.56
CA VAL A 156 -6.17 -23.79 -16.95
C VAL A 156 -5.94 -23.80 -18.47
N GLY A 157 -6.85 -23.20 -19.24
CA GLY A 157 -6.79 -23.16 -20.70
C GLY A 157 -5.95 -22.02 -21.26
N ASP A 158 -6.15 -21.78 -22.56
CA ASP A 158 -5.38 -20.80 -23.33
C ASP A 158 -5.56 -19.36 -22.79
N TRP A 159 -4.44 -18.64 -22.74
CA TRP A 159 -4.41 -17.22 -22.43
C TRP A 159 -4.58 -16.42 -23.72
N LYS A 160 -5.82 -16.05 -24.02
CA LYS A 160 -6.14 -15.30 -25.25
C LYS A 160 -5.86 -13.82 -25.06
N TYR A 161 -4.83 -13.33 -25.73
CA TYR A 161 -4.47 -11.91 -25.69
C TYR A 161 -5.61 -11.00 -26.21
N ILE A 162 -5.92 -9.95 -25.46
CA ILE A 162 -6.92 -8.93 -25.82
C ILE A 162 -6.24 -7.65 -26.29
N GLY A 163 -5.21 -7.17 -25.59
CA GLY A 163 -4.56 -5.90 -25.89
C GLY A 163 -3.84 -5.30 -24.67
N PRO A 164 -3.11 -4.19 -24.85
CA PRO A 164 -2.71 -3.36 -23.71
C PRO A 164 -3.97 -2.77 -23.06
N LEU A 165 -4.02 -2.74 -21.73
CA LEU A 165 -5.20 -2.30 -20.99
C LEU A 165 -5.23 -0.78 -20.83
N VAL A 166 -4.09 -0.16 -20.54
CA VAL A 166 -4.00 1.28 -20.22
C VAL A 166 -3.15 1.98 -21.26
N ASP A 167 -3.65 3.10 -21.77
CA ASP A 167 -2.94 3.97 -22.71
C ASP A 167 -2.63 5.30 -22.01
N ILE A 168 -1.44 5.38 -21.40
CA ILE A 168 -0.90 6.61 -20.80
C ILE A 168 0.55 6.83 -21.27
N PRO A 169 1.01 8.09 -21.40
CA PRO A 169 2.39 8.34 -21.78
C PRO A 169 3.36 7.91 -20.69
N GLN A 170 4.63 7.72 -21.09
CA GLN A 170 5.73 7.59 -20.15
C GLN A 170 5.73 8.71 -19.11
N ARG A 171 5.94 8.33 -17.85
CA ARG A 171 5.98 9.23 -16.70
C ARG A 171 4.72 10.08 -16.52
N PHE A 172 3.56 9.57 -16.95
CA PHE A 172 2.28 10.22 -16.71
C PHE A 172 2.10 10.53 -15.22
N GLN A 173 1.81 11.79 -14.91
CA GLN A 173 1.59 12.27 -13.55
C GLN A 173 0.52 13.38 -13.59
N PRO A 174 -0.74 13.06 -13.28
CA PRO A 174 -1.84 14.01 -13.42
C PRO A 174 -1.82 15.12 -12.37
N SER A 175 -1.16 14.90 -11.23
CA SER A 175 -0.92 15.91 -10.20
C SER A 175 0.45 15.68 -9.58
N LYS A 176 1.25 16.73 -9.42
CA LYS A 176 2.55 16.62 -8.73
C LYS A 176 2.41 16.33 -7.24
N LYS A 177 1.30 16.78 -6.63
CA LYS A 177 1.05 16.65 -5.20
C LYS A 177 0.25 15.39 -4.87
N TRP A 178 -0.90 15.22 -5.51
CA TRP A 178 -1.92 14.25 -5.09
C TRP A 178 -1.80 12.88 -5.77
N CYS A 179 -0.90 12.73 -6.75
CA CYS A 179 -0.73 11.49 -7.50
C CYS A 179 0.75 11.23 -7.80
N GLY A 180 1.15 9.97 -7.69
CA GLY A 180 2.49 9.56 -8.07
C GLY A 180 2.69 9.54 -9.58
N ASN A 181 3.94 9.41 -9.99
CA ASN A 181 4.30 9.26 -11.38
C ASN A 181 4.18 7.78 -11.78
N PHE A 182 3.42 7.49 -12.84
CA PHE A 182 3.20 6.11 -13.27
C PHE A 182 4.41 5.49 -14.00
N GLY A 183 5.54 6.20 -14.08
CA GLY A 183 6.83 5.64 -14.46
C GLY A 183 6.94 5.24 -15.93
N MET A 184 7.87 4.31 -16.18
CA MET A 184 8.25 3.80 -17.49
C MET A 184 7.81 2.36 -17.70
N ASN A 185 7.71 1.58 -16.62
CA ASN A 185 7.34 0.17 -16.62
C ASN A 185 6.51 -0.14 -15.36
N TRP A 186 5.56 -1.06 -15.47
CA TRP A 186 4.76 -1.54 -14.36
C TRP A 186 5.12 -2.95 -13.92
N GLU A 187 4.89 -3.19 -12.63
CA GLU A 187 5.05 -4.45 -11.92
C GLU A 187 3.83 -4.72 -11.04
N CYS A 188 3.58 -5.99 -10.74
CA CYS A 188 2.56 -6.44 -9.78
C CYS A 188 1.18 -5.77 -9.98
N THR A 189 0.76 -5.51 -11.22
CA THR A 189 -0.51 -4.86 -11.49
C THR A 189 -1.66 -5.81 -11.14
N ASN A 190 -2.57 -5.40 -10.26
CA ASN A 190 -3.80 -6.14 -9.99
C ASN A 190 -5.00 -5.28 -10.35
N PHE A 191 -6.09 -5.91 -10.78
CA PHE A 191 -7.39 -5.26 -10.93
C PHE A 191 -8.36 -5.71 -9.85
N MET A 192 -9.25 -4.81 -9.45
CA MET A 192 -10.39 -5.14 -8.60
C MET A 192 -11.57 -4.22 -8.89
N THR A 193 -12.76 -4.66 -8.45
CA THR A 193 -13.92 -3.79 -8.30
C THR A 193 -14.19 -3.60 -6.83
N LEU A 194 -14.15 -2.36 -6.35
CA LEU A 194 -14.50 -2.02 -4.97
C LEU A 194 -15.89 -1.39 -4.95
N ARG A 195 -16.64 -1.68 -3.90
CA ARG A 195 -18.08 -1.39 -3.84
C ARG A 195 -18.48 -0.77 -2.50
N THR A 196 -19.51 0.07 -2.55
CA THR A 196 -20.37 0.42 -1.42
C THR A 196 -21.75 -0.18 -1.67
N GLU A 197 -22.75 0.15 -0.84
CA GLU A 197 -24.14 -0.26 -1.10
C GLU A 197 -24.70 0.32 -2.42
N SER A 198 -24.22 1.50 -2.83
CA SER A 198 -24.72 2.26 -3.98
C SER A 198 -23.73 2.37 -5.13
N ASP A 199 -22.44 2.20 -4.87
CA ASP A 199 -21.38 2.50 -5.83
C ASP A 199 -20.50 1.29 -6.13
N ALA A 200 -19.96 1.27 -7.34
CA ALA A 200 -18.89 0.38 -7.74
C ALA A 200 -17.91 1.15 -8.62
N ARG A 201 -16.62 0.95 -8.38
CA ARG A 201 -15.54 1.51 -9.20
C ARG A 201 -14.51 0.43 -9.49
N SER A 202 -13.94 0.48 -10.69
CA SER A 202 -12.80 -0.37 -11.03
C SER A 202 -11.51 0.31 -10.58
N PHE A 203 -10.59 -0.49 -10.06
CA PHE A 203 -9.28 -0.04 -9.60
C PHE A 203 -8.18 -0.92 -10.17
N LEU A 204 -7.02 -0.31 -10.38
CA LEU A 204 -5.74 -1.00 -10.52
C LEU A 204 -4.84 -0.60 -9.35
N ILE A 205 -4.13 -1.54 -8.74
CA ILE A 205 -2.93 -1.26 -7.93
C ILE A 205 -1.70 -1.61 -8.77
N ILE A 206 -0.65 -0.80 -8.67
CA ILE A 206 0.45 -0.78 -9.64
C ILE A 206 1.77 -0.50 -8.90
N GLY A 207 2.78 -1.35 -9.10
CA GLY A 207 4.17 -0.97 -8.85
C GLY A 207 4.71 -0.24 -10.08
N ALA A 208 5.12 1.02 -9.93
CA ALA A 208 5.68 1.83 -11.02
C ALA A 208 7.21 1.97 -10.89
N GLU A 209 7.94 1.48 -11.89
CA GLU A 209 9.39 1.68 -12.05
C GLU A 209 9.68 2.86 -12.98
N GLY A 210 10.84 3.50 -12.82
CA GLY A 210 11.20 4.66 -13.65
C GLY A 210 10.43 5.92 -13.27
N ASP A 211 10.01 5.99 -12.01
CA ASP A 211 9.45 7.18 -11.35
C ASP A 211 10.51 8.31 -11.32
N VAL A 212 10.09 9.50 -10.88
CA VAL A 212 10.90 10.68 -10.61
C VAL A 212 11.09 10.77 -9.09
N GLU A 213 12.34 10.78 -8.62
CA GLU A 213 12.66 10.92 -7.19
C GLU A 213 11.87 12.07 -6.55
N LYS A 214 11.21 11.79 -5.42
CA LYS A 214 10.43 12.77 -4.66
C LYS A 214 11.32 13.92 -4.22
N ASP A 215 10.79 15.15 -4.27
CA ASP A 215 11.59 16.36 -4.04
C ASP A 215 12.26 16.38 -2.65
N HIS A 216 11.57 15.90 -1.60
CA HIS A 216 12.12 15.80 -0.24
C HIS A 216 13.27 14.77 -0.11
N VAL A 217 13.31 13.75 -0.97
CA VAL A 217 14.41 12.77 -1.02
C VAL A 217 15.58 13.32 -1.85
N ARG A 218 15.28 13.99 -2.97
CA ARG A 218 16.29 14.61 -3.85
C ARG A 218 17.07 15.72 -3.15
N GLY A 219 16.39 16.52 -2.33
CA GLY A 219 17.00 17.64 -1.58
C GLY A 219 17.84 17.22 -0.37
N TYR A 220 17.82 15.94 0.01
CA TYR A 220 18.54 15.43 1.17
C TYR A 220 20.04 15.24 0.84
N GLU A 221 20.96 15.63 1.73
CA GLU A 221 22.40 15.42 1.52
C GLU A 221 22.76 13.93 1.57
N GLN A 222 23.06 13.36 0.40
CA GLN A 222 23.20 11.90 0.23
C GLN A 222 24.58 11.35 0.62
N GLY A 223 25.63 12.17 0.66
CA GLY A 223 26.98 11.73 1.05
C GLY A 223 27.42 10.41 0.39
N ASN A 224 27.96 9.47 1.19
CA ASN A 224 28.32 8.10 0.75
C ASN A 224 27.22 7.06 1.06
N LYS A 225 25.95 7.48 1.23
CA LYS A 225 24.87 6.60 1.68
C LYS A 225 24.28 5.78 0.52
N GLN A 226 23.57 4.71 0.86
CA GLN A 226 22.89 3.88 -0.13
C GLN A 226 21.66 4.60 -0.70
N LEU A 227 21.56 4.65 -2.02
CA LEU A 227 20.40 5.19 -2.71
C LEU A 227 19.27 4.16 -2.73
N ARG A 228 18.07 4.60 -2.36
CA ARG A 228 16.86 3.79 -2.53
C ARG A 228 16.55 3.63 -4.02
N THR A 229 15.97 2.50 -4.38
CA THR A 229 15.44 2.33 -5.73
C THR A 229 14.26 3.30 -5.94
N ILE A 230 14.30 4.07 -7.03
CA ILE A 230 13.23 5.02 -7.36
C ILE A 230 12.05 4.27 -7.98
N ARG A 231 11.02 4.08 -7.17
CA ARG A 231 9.78 3.38 -7.51
C ARG A 231 8.64 3.84 -6.60
N SER A 232 7.41 3.63 -7.06
CA SER A 232 6.22 3.98 -6.29
C SER A 232 5.15 2.89 -6.31
N GLN A 233 4.49 2.68 -5.18
CA GLN A 233 3.31 1.84 -5.07
C GLN A 233 2.05 2.68 -5.22
N LEU A 234 1.41 2.58 -6.37
CA LEU A 234 0.32 3.44 -6.81
C LEU A 234 -1.00 2.69 -6.94
N TRP A 235 -2.08 3.47 -7.08
CA TRP A 235 -3.37 2.99 -7.55
C TRP A 235 -3.97 3.96 -8.57
N MET A 236 -4.85 3.46 -9.42
CA MET A 236 -5.73 4.26 -10.25
C MET A 236 -7.15 3.71 -10.27
N SER A 237 -8.12 4.59 -10.42
CA SER A 237 -9.52 4.27 -10.71
C SER A 237 -9.92 4.85 -12.06
N GLY A 238 -10.87 4.20 -12.72
CA GLY A 238 -11.22 4.55 -14.08
C GLY A 238 -12.34 3.72 -14.66
N SER A 239 -12.76 4.12 -15.86
CA SER A 239 -13.80 3.47 -16.64
C SER A 239 -13.22 2.48 -17.66
N LEU A 240 -13.93 1.38 -17.87
CA LEU A 240 -13.62 0.42 -18.93
C LEU A 240 -14.39 0.81 -20.19
N THR A 241 -13.68 1.02 -21.29
CA THR A 241 -14.27 1.45 -22.57
C THR A 241 -13.93 0.46 -23.68
N ARG A 242 -14.94 0.19 -24.54
CA ARG A 242 -14.74 -0.62 -25.74
C ARG A 242 -14.13 0.24 -26.84
N THR A 243 -13.12 -0.30 -27.49
CA THR A 243 -12.46 0.31 -28.65
C THR A 243 -12.50 -0.65 -29.84
N ASN A 244 -12.13 -0.17 -31.02
CA ASN A 244 -12.01 -1.03 -32.21
C ASN A 244 -10.95 -2.13 -32.03
N ASN A 245 -9.98 -1.94 -31.13
CA ASN A 245 -8.83 -2.82 -30.90
C ASN A 245 -8.87 -3.49 -29.52
N GLY A 246 -10.07 -3.73 -28.97
CA GLY A 246 -10.26 -4.40 -27.67
C GLY A 246 -10.86 -3.48 -26.61
N VAL A 247 -10.43 -3.63 -25.36
CA VAL A 247 -10.90 -2.81 -24.23
C VAL A 247 -9.77 -1.94 -23.69
N ARG A 248 -10.10 -0.75 -23.18
CA ARG A 248 -9.19 0.14 -22.47
C ARG A 248 -9.73 0.50 -21.09
N PHE A 249 -8.82 0.66 -20.15
CA PHE A 249 -9.07 1.27 -18.85
C PHE A 249 -8.61 2.73 -18.94
N VAL A 250 -9.58 3.65 -18.83
CA VAL A 250 -9.36 5.09 -18.93
C VAL A 250 -9.15 5.65 -17.54
N PHE A 251 -7.98 6.23 -17.28
CA PHE A 251 -7.67 6.88 -16.02
C PHE A 251 -8.66 8.01 -15.70
N GLU A 252 -9.20 8.02 -14.49
CA GLU A 252 -10.05 9.11 -13.96
C GLU A 252 -9.47 9.67 -12.67
N HIS A 253 -9.05 8.78 -11.75
CA HIS A 253 -8.50 9.15 -10.45
C HIS A 253 -7.28 8.28 -10.10
N GLY A 254 -6.41 8.76 -9.23
CA GLY A 254 -5.27 7.96 -8.78
C GLY A 254 -4.47 8.59 -7.66
N GLY A 255 -3.67 7.77 -7.00
CA GLY A 255 -2.90 8.16 -5.83
C GLY A 255 -1.84 7.12 -5.46
N TYR A 256 -1.25 7.30 -4.28
CA TYR A 256 -0.36 6.31 -3.68
C TYR A 256 -1.19 5.30 -2.89
N LEU A 257 -0.84 4.03 -2.99
CA LEU A 257 -1.35 3.00 -2.07
C LEU A 257 -0.50 2.96 -0.79
N ASP A 258 0.80 3.28 -0.90
CA ASP A 258 1.68 3.54 0.23
C ASP A 258 2.63 4.70 -0.12
N HIS A 259 2.83 5.61 0.83
CA HIS A 259 3.66 6.81 0.65
C HIS A 259 5.13 6.61 1.03
N GLY A 260 5.49 5.48 1.65
CA GLY A 260 6.86 5.11 1.98
C GLY A 260 7.50 4.23 0.90
N PRO A 261 8.61 3.53 1.21
CA PRO A 261 9.27 2.59 0.30
C PRO A 261 8.51 1.28 0.02
N SER A 262 7.31 1.08 0.58
CA SER A 262 6.55 -0.15 0.31
C SER A 262 6.24 -0.32 -1.18
N TYR A 263 6.35 -1.54 -1.68
CA TYR A 263 6.27 -1.85 -3.10
C TYR A 263 5.79 -3.28 -3.38
N ALA A 264 5.62 -3.64 -4.65
CA ALA A 264 5.23 -4.97 -5.12
C ALA A 264 3.94 -5.49 -4.46
N ALA A 265 2.96 -4.60 -4.29
CA ALA A 265 1.70 -4.94 -3.65
C ALA A 265 0.92 -5.98 -4.47
N ASN A 266 0.43 -7.01 -3.80
CA ASN A 266 -0.36 -8.08 -4.42
C ASN A 266 -1.57 -8.39 -3.54
N SER A 267 -2.73 -8.59 -4.17
CA SER A 267 -4.03 -8.58 -3.51
C SER A 267 -4.92 -9.74 -3.91
N PHE A 268 -5.81 -10.15 -3.03
CA PHE A 268 -6.82 -11.16 -3.32
C PHE A 268 -8.15 -10.81 -2.65
N GLU A 269 -9.23 -11.36 -3.17
CA GLU A 269 -10.51 -11.34 -2.48
C GLU A 269 -10.55 -12.51 -1.51
N ASP A 270 -10.70 -12.22 -0.22
CA ASP A 270 -10.94 -13.27 0.77
C ASP A 270 -12.33 -13.87 0.52
N PRO A 271 -12.44 -15.14 0.09
CA PRO A 271 -13.72 -15.73 -0.26
C PRO A 271 -14.65 -15.93 0.95
N VAL A 272 -14.13 -15.85 2.18
CA VAL A 272 -14.93 -15.99 3.40
C VAL A 272 -15.57 -14.66 3.79
N SER A 273 -14.79 -13.56 3.78
CA SER A 273 -15.29 -12.25 4.21
C SER A 273 -15.73 -11.34 3.06
N GLY A 274 -15.37 -11.65 1.82
CA GLY A 274 -15.57 -10.77 0.66
C GLY A 274 -14.67 -9.54 0.64
N ARG A 275 -13.75 -9.39 1.61
CA ARG A 275 -12.82 -8.26 1.67
C ARG A 275 -11.71 -8.39 0.63
N ARG A 276 -11.28 -7.26 0.07
CA ARG A 276 -10.06 -7.20 -0.74
C ARG A 276 -8.86 -7.01 0.20
N ILE A 277 -8.03 -8.03 0.32
CA ILE A 277 -6.81 -7.99 1.16
C ILE A 277 -5.60 -7.76 0.28
N VAL A 278 -4.69 -6.89 0.70
CA VAL A 278 -3.42 -6.60 0.01
C VAL A 278 -2.24 -6.75 0.96
N TYR A 279 -1.14 -7.28 0.42
CA TYR A 279 0.18 -7.35 1.06
C TYR A 279 1.15 -6.52 0.23
N GLY A 280 1.97 -5.70 0.88
CA GLY A 280 3.09 -5.00 0.26
C GLY A 280 4.41 -5.49 0.82
N TRP A 281 5.50 -5.32 0.08
CA TRP A 281 6.86 -5.56 0.53
C TRP A 281 7.50 -4.26 0.98
N ILE A 282 8.09 -4.25 2.18
CA ILE A 282 8.90 -3.16 2.73
C ILE A 282 10.37 -3.57 2.54
N PRO A 283 11.11 -2.91 1.64
CA PRO A 283 12.49 -3.25 1.35
C PRO A 283 13.45 -2.68 2.41
N GLU A 284 14.58 -3.37 2.66
CA GLU A 284 15.68 -2.82 3.46
C GLU A 284 16.78 -2.26 2.56
N GLU A 285 16.52 -1.05 2.05
CA GLU A 285 17.42 -0.32 1.12
C GLU A 285 18.17 0.83 1.81
N ASP A 286 17.89 1.09 3.09
CA ASP A 286 18.50 2.16 3.87
C ASP A 286 19.79 1.75 4.59
N ILE A 287 20.17 0.46 4.54
CA ILE A 287 21.37 -0.09 5.16
C ILE A 287 22.27 -0.71 4.11
N LEU A 288 23.58 -0.70 4.38
CA LEU A 288 24.58 -1.31 3.51
C LEU A 288 24.34 -2.83 3.36
N PRO A 289 24.72 -3.43 2.21
CA PRO A 289 24.55 -4.88 1.99
C PRO A 289 25.27 -5.75 3.03
N GLU A 290 26.40 -5.28 3.56
CA GLU A 290 27.12 -5.99 4.63
C GLU A 290 26.34 -5.97 5.94
N THR A 291 25.71 -4.85 6.29
CA THR A 291 24.84 -4.73 7.46
C THR A 291 23.64 -5.68 7.33
N ALA A 292 23.00 -5.74 6.16
CA ALA A 292 21.93 -6.69 5.90
C ALA A 292 22.40 -8.16 6.00
N ARG A 293 23.60 -8.47 5.51
CA ARG A 293 24.21 -9.81 5.63
C ARG A 293 24.45 -10.20 7.09
N LEU A 294 24.92 -9.28 7.92
CA LEU A 294 25.11 -9.50 9.36
C LEU A 294 23.78 -9.67 10.10
N LYS A 295 22.73 -8.93 9.68
CA LYS A 295 21.36 -9.06 10.20
C LYS A 295 20.76 -10.44 9.90
N GLY A 296 21.16 -11.05 8.77
CA GLY A 296 20.72 -12.39 8.34
C GLY A 296 19.37 -12.42 7.62
N TRP A 297 18.75 -11.26 7.39
CA TRP A 297 17.50 -11.11 6.62
C TRP A 297 17.46 -9.72 5.97
N ASN A 298 16.62 -9.55 4.95
CA ASN A 298 16.43 -8.27 4.26
C ASN A 298 14.98 -8.12 3.76
N GLY A 299 14.29 -7.12 4.31
CA GLY A 299 12.92 -6.78 3.94
C GLY A 299 11.86 -7.58 4.69
N SER A 300 10.63 -7.05 4.68
CA SER A 300 9.47 -7.65 5.34
C SER A 300 8.21 -7.45 4.50
N LEU A 301 7.19 -8.28 4.72
CA LEU A 301 5.84 -7.91 4.32
C LEU A 301 5.30 -6.83 5.27
N ALA A 302 4.55 -5.88 4.72
CA ALA A 302 3.74 -4.94 5.49
C ALA A 302 2.59 -5.66 6.20
N ILE A 303 2.02 -5.01 7.22
CA ILE A 303 0.75 -5.42 7.83
C ILE A 303 -0.28 -5.62 6.71
N PRO A 304 -1.04 -6.72 6.70
CA PRO A 304 -2.09 -6.93 5.71
C PRO A 304 -3.12 -5.81 5.79
N ARG A 305 -3.54 -5.31 4.63
CA ARG A 305 -4.48 -4.17 4.54
C ARG A 305 -5.76 -4.59 3.85
N GLU A 306 -6.87 -4.04 4.31
CA GLU A 306 -8.14 -4.09 3.60
C GLU A 306 -8.23 -2.89 2.65
N LEU A 307 -8.55 -3.17 1.39
CA LEU A 307 -8.89 -2.17 0.38
C LEU A 307 -10.41 -2.11 0.19
N PHE A 308 -10.96 -0.91 0.15
CA PHE A 308 -12.40 -0.70 -0.01
C PHE A 308 -12.69 0.63 -0.72
N LEU A 309 -13.92 0.83 -1.20
CA LEU A 309 -14.33 2.11 -1.76
C LEU A 309 -14.73 3.02 -0.59
N LEU A 310 -13.89 4.01 -0.27
CA LEU A 310 -14.17 4.95 0.82
C LEU A 310 -15.08 6.07 0.29
N GLN A 311 -16.14 6.37 1.05
CA GLN A 311 -16.99 7.54 0.86
C GLN A 311 -16.79 8.52 2.02
N ILE A 312 -16.53 9.78 1.70
CA ILE A 312 -16.45 10.88 2.65
C ILE A 312 -17.64 11.81 2.37
N PRO A 313 -18.77 11.65 3.09
CA PRO A 313 -19.97 12.44 2.85
C PRO A 313 -19.85 13.85 3.43
N ASN A 314 -20.71 14.75 2.97
CA ASN A 314 -20.89 16.10 3.52
C ASN A 314 -19.64 16.98 3.49
N VAL A 315 -18.71 16.74 2.56
CA VAL A 315 -17.56 17.61 2.35
C VAL A 315 -18.07 18.95 1.80
N GLN A 316 -17.64 20.05 2.42
CA GLN A 316 -18.00 21.40 1.99
C GLN A 316 -16.82 22.06 1.29
N GLU A 317 -15.63 21.95 1.90
CA GLU A 317 -14.41 22.57 1.40
C GLU A 317 -13.17 21.84 1.91
N SER A 318 -12.03 22.25 1.38
CA SER A 318 -10.70 21.79 1.76
C SER A 318 -9.85 23.04 2.06
N PRO A 319 -8.97 23.03 3.08
CA PRO A 319 -8.31 24.24 3.56
C PRO A 319 -7.44 24.97 2.52
N GLU A 320 -6.58 24.23 1.81
CA GLU A 320 -5.53 24.82 0.96
C GLU A 320 -5.73 24.56 -0.54
N TYR A 321 -6.49 23.53 -0.90
CA TYR A 321 -6.63 23.06 -2.29
C TYR A 321 -8.10 22.91 -2.66
N ALA A 322 -8.46 23.33 -3.87
CA ALA A 322 -9.77 23.02 -4.42
C ALA A 322 -9.94 21.50 -4.59
N LEU A 323 -11.14 20.98 -4.32
CA LEU A 323 -11.43 19.54 -4.44
C LEU A 323 -11.12 19.00 -5.85
N SER A 324 -11.28 19.83 -6.89
CA SER A 324 -10.97 19.48 -8.29
C SER A 324 -9.48 19.31 -8.58
N GLU A 325 -8.57 19.81 -7.74
CA GLU A 325 -7.12 19.62 -7.88
C GLU A 325 -6.65 18.30 -7.27
N MET A 326 -7.46 17.72 -6.38
CA MET A 326 -7.15 16.50 -5.64
C MET A 326 -7.56 15.28 -6.45
N VAL A 327 -6.77 14.96 -7.48
CA VAL A 327 -7.05 13.85 -8.43
C VAL A 327 -7.19 12.46 -7.79
N CYS A 328 -6.83 12.30 -6.51
CA CYS A 328 -7.08 11.09 -5.73
C CYS A 328 -8.53 10.96 -5.24
N PHE A 329 -9.39 11.95 -5.48
CA PHE A 329 -10.81 11.91 -5.14
C PHE A 329 -11.70 12.10 -6.36
N GLU A 330 -12.74 11.28 -6.46
CA GLU A 330 -13.94 11.59 -7.24
C GLU A 330 -14.86 12.48 -6.40
N SER A 331 -15.27 13.62 -6.93
CA SER A 331 -16.23 14.50 -6.27
C SER A 331 -17.62 14.32 -6.88
N ARG A 332 -18.59 13.95 -6.05
CA ARG A 332 -20.00 13.79 -6.47
C ARG A 332 -20.90 14.72 -5.67
N THR A 333 -21.68 15.54 -6.37
CA THR A 333 -22.79 16.29 -5.77
C THR A 333 -24.00 15.39 -5.60
N GLU A 334 -24.49 15.30 -4.36
CA GLU A 334 -25.68 14.55 -3.98
C GLU A 334 -26.96 15.35 -4.27
N LYS A 335 -28.12 14.69 -4.22
CA LYS A 335 -29.42 15.32 -4.55
C LYS A 335 -29.80 16.48 -3.63
N ASP A 336 -29.30 16.47 -2.40
CA ASP A 336 -29.51 17.52 -1.40
C ASP A 336 -28.51 18.69 -1.53
N GLY A 337 -27.64 18.66 -2.55
CA GLY A 337 -26.60 19.65 -2.80
C GLY A 337 -25.32 19.45 -1.97
N SER A 338 -25.25 18.45 -1.10
CA SER A 338 -24.01 18.08 -0.41
C SER A 338 -22.99 17.44 -1.37
N THR A 339 -21.71 17.46 -1.02
CA THR A 339 -20.67 16.77 -1.79
C THR A 339 -20.19 15.54 -1.04
N THR A 340 -20.14 14.42 -1.74
CA THR A 340 -19.48 13.18 -1.30
C THR A 340 -18.21 13.00 -2.11
N LEU A 341 -17.09 12.77 -1.43
CA LEU A 341 -15.85 12.33 -2.08
C LEU A 341 -15.77 10.81 -2.07
N LEU A 342 -15.33 10.21 -3.18
CA LEU A 342 -15.01 8.79 -3.27
C LEU A 342 -13.52 8.61 -3.55
N THR A 343 -12.88 7.63 -2.90
CA THR A 343 -11.46 7.32 -3.11
C THR A 343 -11.15 5.85 -2.76
N LEU A 344 -9.91 5.41 -2.98
CA LEU A 344 -9.43 4.15 -2.45
C LEU A 344 -9.26 4.26 -0.93
N GLY A 345 -10.06 3.49 -0.19
CA GLY A 345 -9.86 3.26 1.22
C GLY A 345 -8.77 2.21 1.45
N VAL A 346 -7.91 2.46 2.43
CA VAL A 346 -6.84 1.55 2.86
C VAL A 346 -6.72 1.59 4.38
N ARG A 347 -6.81 0.43 5.03
CA ARG A 347 -6.65 0.32 6.48
C ARG A 347 -6.02 -1.01 6.87
N PRO A 348 -5.35 -1.11 8.04
CA PRO A 348 -4.92 -2.41 8.57
C PRO A 348 -6.11 -3.35 8.76
N ILE A 349 -5.91 -4.65 8.57
CA ILE A 349 -6.94 -5.65 8.88
C ILE A 349 -7.42 -5.51 10.35
N ALA A 350 -8.72 -5.63 10.57
CA ALA A 350 -9.33 -5.47 11.89
C ALA A 350 -8.81 -6.51 12.90
N GLU A 351 -8.38 -7.67 12.41
CA GLU A 351 -7.84 -8.78 13.19
C GLU A 351 -6.62 -8.38 14.04
N ILE A 352 -5.85 -7.36 13.62
CA ILE A 352 -4.68 -6.87 14.37
C ILE A 352 -5.05 -6.40 15.78
N ALA A 353 -6.29 -5.94 15.99
CA ALA A 353 -6.78 -5.54 17.30
C ALA A 353 -6.78 -6.70 18.31
N ARG A 354 -6.72 -7.96 17.87
CA ARG A 354 -6.57 -9.12 18.76
C ARG A 354 -5.23 -9.10 19.49
N LEU A 355 -4.17 -8.54 18.89
CA LEU A 355 -2.85 -8.44 19.51
C LEU A 355 -2.85 -7.53 20.75
N ARG A 356 -3.78 -6.55 20.80
CA ARG A 356 -3.99 -5.66 21.94
C ARG A 356 -4.38 -6.41 23.21
N LYS A 357 -5.07 -7.56 23.10
CA LYS A 357 -5.48 -8.38 24.27
C LYS A 357 -4.28 -8.97 25.01
N GLY A 358 -3.20 -9.23 24.29
CA GLY A 358 -1.97 -9.78 24.84
C GLY A 358 -0.89 -8.74 25.08
N CYS A 359 -1.16 -7.43 24.92
CA CYS A 359 -0.12 -6.42 25.11
C CYS A 359 0.45 -6.46 26.53
N GLY A 360 1.75 -6.22 26.67
CA GLY A 360 2.41 -6.14 27.97
C GLY A 360 1.86 -5.01 28.84
N GLN A 361 1.58 -3.85 28.23
CA GLN A 361 0.94 -2.73 28.91
C GLN A 361 0.04 -1.92 27.98
N LYS A 362 -1.05 -1.38 28.53
CA LYS A 362 -1.92 -0.42 27.86
C LYS A 362 -1.79 0.93 28.54
N LEU A 363 -1.28 1.91 27.82
CA LEU A 363 -1.05 3.26 28.30
C LEU A 363 -2.07 4.20 27.65
N LYS A 364 -2.71 5.06 28.44
CA LYS A 364 -3.72 6.00 27.94
C LYS A 364 -3.44 7.40 28.49
N ALA A 365 -3.46 8.39 27.60
CA ALA A 365 -3.21 9.77 27.98
C ALA A 365 -4.48 10.38 28.61
N GLU A 366 -4.30 11.52 29.29
CA GLU A 366 -5.42 12.38 29.68
C GLU A 366 -6.21 12.81 28.44
N THR A 367 -7.53 12.75 28.52
CA THR A 367 -8.42 13.11 27.40
C THR A 367 -8.51 14.62 27.23
N GLY A 368 -8.55 15.08 25.98
CA GLY A 368 -8.74 16.51 25.66
C GLY A 368 -7.51 17.35 25.97
N MET A 369 -6.32 16.75 25.87
CA MET A 369 -5.06 17.47 26.02
C MET A 369 -4.86 18.40 24.82
N THR A 370 -4.72 19.69 25.07
CA THR A 370 -4.48 20.69 24.02
C THR A 370 -3.00 21.06 23.94
N LEU A 371 -2.52 21.31 22.73
CA LEU A 371 -1.18 21.81 22.44
C LEU A 371 -1.25 22.83 21.30
N PRO A 372 -0.35 23.84 21.27
CA PRO A 372 0.53 24.27 22.36
C PRO A 372 -0.24 24.93 23.52
N ILE A 373 0.16 24.70 24.79
CA ILE A 373 -0.55 25.29 25.97
C ILE A 373 -0.16 26.76 26.21
N LEU A 374 1.09 27.10 25.88
CA LEU A 374 1.68 28.44 25.88
C LEU A 374 2.55 28.52 24.63
N ASP A 375 2.88 29.73 24.14
CA ASP A 375 3.68 29.92 22.92
C ASP A 375 5.03 29.14 22.89
N ALA A 376 5.55 28.72 24.05
CA ALA A 376 6.76 27.91 24.17
C ALA A 376 6.55 26.42 24.50
N ALA A 377 5.37 26.01 24.99
CA ALA A 377 5.09 24.64 25.42
C ALA A 377 4.46 23.82 24.29
N VAL A 378 5.25 23.54 23.26
CA VAL A 378 4.85 22.84 22.02
C VAL A 378 4.84 21.32 22.14
N ARG A 379 5.38 20.76 23.23
CA ARG A 379 5.55 19.31 23.45
C ARG A 379 5.02 18.89 24.81
N ARG A 380 4.42 17.70 24.87
CA ARG A 380 4.06 17.00 26.11
C ARG A 380 4.51 15.54 26.07
N PRO A 381 5.46 15.12 26.94
CA PRO A 381 5.78 13.71 27.14
C PRO A 381 4.54 12.94 27.60
N LEU A 382 4.31 11.76 27.03
CA LEU A 382 3.15 10.92 27.34
C LEU A 382 3.56 9.61 28.01
N PHE A 383 4.42 8.84 27.34
CA PHE A 383 4.67 7.45 27.68
C PHE A 383 6.15 7.08 27.51
N GLU A 384 6.56 6.00 28.17
CA GLU A 384 7.80 5.27 27.91
C GLU A 384 7.43 3.82 27.59
N THR A 385 7.73 3.38 26.37
CA THR A 385 7.54 1.99 25.94
C THR A 385 8.72 1.13 26.40
N LEU A 386 8.43 -0.11 26.79
CA LEU A 386 9.42 -1.10 27.20
C LEU A 386 9.77 -2.06 26.04
N SER A 387 8.92 -2.13 25.02
CA SER A 387 9.15 -2.92 23.81
C SER A 387 9.41 -2.03 22.59
N THR A 388 10.03 -2.61 21.56
CA THR A 388 10.04 -2.07 20.20
C THR A 388 8.76 -2.40 19.43
N VAL A 389 7.90 -3.25 19.99
CA VAL A 389 6.67 -3.72 19.36
C VAL A 389 5.45 -3.12 20.04
N TRP A 390 4.82 -2.12 19.40
CA TRP A 390 3.67 -1.41 19.96
C TRP A 390 2.76 -0.83 18.88
N GLU A 391 1.51 -0.56 19.26
CA GLU A 391 0.56 0.21 18.45
C GLU A 391 0.18 1.49 19.21
N LEU A 392 0.19 2.64 18.54
CA LEU A 392 -0.39 3.90 18.99
C LEU A 392 -1.63 4.21 18.16
N GLU A 393 -2.74 4.51 18.83
CA GLU A 393 -3.96 5.03 18.19
C GLU A 393 -4.31 6.40 18.79
N ALA A 394 -4.54 7.37 17.92
CA ALA A 394 -4.85 8.74 18.32
C ALA A 394 -5.96 9.38 17.48
N THR A 395 -6.78 10.19 18.15
CA THR A 395 -7.72 11.13 17.52
C THR A 395 -7.33 12.54 17.92
N ILE A 396 -7.08 13.39 16.93
CA ILE A 396 -6.62 14.76 17.12
C ILE A 396 -7.56 15.69 16.37
N SER A 397 -8.21 16.60 17.09
CA SER A 397 -8.90 17.73 16.48
C SER A 397 -7.87 18.82 16.18
N ILE A 398 -7.86 19.31 14.95
CA ILE A 398 -6.92 20.32 14.47
C ILE A 398 -7.74 21.57 14.16
N GLU A 399 -7.29 22.72 14.65
CA GLU A 399 -7.86 24.03 14.35
C GLU A 399 -7.11 24.68 13.17
N GLN A 400 -7.71 25.69 12.54
CA GLN A 400 -7.17 26.31 11.33
C GLN A 400 -5.81 27.02 11.54
N ASP A 401 -5.54 27.50 12.75
CA ASP A 401 -4.26 28.13 13.11
C ASP A 401 -3.20 27.13 13.61
N CYS A 402 -3.50 25.83 13.60
CA CYS A 402 -2.52 24.78 13.83
C CYS A 402 -1.63 24.64 12.61
N ARG A 403 -0.30 24.70 12.79
CA ARG A 403 0.67 24.50 11.71
C ARG A 403 1.09 23.04 11.58
N THR A 404 1.51 22.43 12.69
CA THR A 404 1.89 21.02 12.73
C THR A 404 1.37 20.35 13.99
N ALA A 405 1.06 19.05 13.90
CA ALA A 405 0.69 18.23 15.06
C ALA A 405 1.08 16.77 14.83
N GLY A 406 1.44 16.07 15.90
CA GLY A 406 1.80 14.66 15.79
C GLY A 406 2.52 14.12 17.03
N PHE A 407 3.41 13.17 16.78
CA PHE A 407 4.14 12.45 17.83
C PHE A 407 5.64 12.37 17.53
N HIS A 408 6.45 12.73 18.52
CA HIS A 408 7.82 12.22 18.62
C HIS A 408 7.73 10.81 19.22
N ILE A 409 8.38 9.85 18.59
CA ILE A 409 8.39 8.43 18.97
C ILE A 409 9.81 7.89 18.96
N ARG A 410 10.03 6.77 19.67
CA ARG A 410 11.33 6.08 19.75
C ARG A 410 12.47 7.05 20.09
N HIS A 411 12.19 7.95 21.04
CA HIS A 411 13.08 9.05 21.34
C HIS A 411 13.69 8.93 22.74
N ASP A 412 14.82 9.60 22.96
CA ASP A 412 15.43 9.80 24.28
C ASP A 412 14.90 11.06 24.97
N GLN A 413 15.34 11.31 26.21
CA GLN A 413 14.73 12.35 27.04
C GLN A 413 14.92 13.77 26.47
N ASP A 414 16.04 14.03 25.79
CA ASP A 414 16.42 15.31 25.21
C ASP A 414 16.13 15.43 23.70
N LEU A 415 15.60 14.38 23.07
CA LEU A 415 15.34 14.27 21.62
C LEU A 415 16.62 14.27 20.76
N SER A 416 17.79 13.94 21.34
CA SER A 416 19.01 13.74 20.56
C SER A 416 18.90 12.53 19.64
N ILE A 417 18.07 11.55 20.02
CA ILE A 417 17.59 10.50 19.13
C ILE A 417 16.07 10.62 19.07
N CYS A 418 15.51 10.77 17.87
CA CYS A 418 14.09 10.98 17.68
C CYS A 418 13.61 10.58 16.28
N THR A 419 12.42 9.98 16.21
CA THR A 419 11.64 9.87 14.98
C THR A 419 10.34 10.63 15.17
N SER A 420 9.90 11.42 14.19
CA SER A 420 8.66 12.19 14.30
C SER A 420 7.65 11.77 13.24
N VAL A 421 6.41 11.51 13.65
CA VAL A 421 5.27 11.40 12.76
C VAL A 421 4.51 12.71 12.86
N GLU A 422 4.50 13.48 11.77
CA GLU A 422 3.99 14.84 11.73
C GLU A 422 2.90 14.98 10.67
N PHE A 423 1.76 15.59 11.03
CA PHE A 423 0.84 16.20 10.07
C PHE A 423 1.12 17.70 10.01
N SER A 424 1.37 18.22 8.80
CA SER A 424 1.47 19.65 8.51
C SER A 424 0.18 20.13 7.84
N HIS A 425 -0.49 21.10 8.47
CA HIS A 425 -1.72 21.70 7.95
C HIS A 425 -1.42 22.51 6.69
N GLU A 426 -0.47 23.45 6.74
CA GLU A 426 -0.10 24.27 5.58
C GLU A 426 0.38 23.41 4.40
N ALA A 427 1.26 22.44 4.65
CA ALA A 427 1.76 21.59 3.59
C ALA A 427 0.77 20.50 3.17
N GLN A 428 -0.35 20.29 3.89
CA GLN A 428 -1.30 19.18 3.70
C GLN A 428 -0.56 17.86 3.45
N THR A 429 0.31 17.48 4.40
CA THR A 429 1.26 16.36 4.27
C THR A 429 1.41 15.65 5.61
N ILE A 430 1.48 14.32 5.57
CA ILE A 430 1.96 13.51 6.69
C ILE A 430 3.39 13.05 6.38
N SER A 431 4.28 13.23 7.35
CA SER A 431 5.71 12.89 7.23
C SER A 431 6.18 12.00 8.38
N VAL A 432 7.09 11.09 8.07
CA VAL A 432 7.95 10.38 9.02
C VAL A 432 9.37 10.95 8.89
N ILE A 433 9.76 11.76 9.86
CA ILE A 433 11.06 12.46 9.96
C ILE A 433 12.01 11.55 10.73
N ARG A 434 13.15 11.19 10.14
CA ARG A 434 14.06 10.12 10.60
C ARG A 434 15.51 10.57 10.77
N GLU A 435 15.80 11.83 10.56
CA GLU A 435 17.14 12.41 10.49
C GLU A 435 17.94 12.15 11.77
N GLU A 436 17.27 12.28 12.91
CA GLU A 436 17.82 12.03 14.25
C GLU A 436 17.45 10.63 14.77
N SER A 437 17.00 9.69 13.94
CA SER A 437 16.54 8.37 14.41
C SER A 437 17.65 7.49 14.99
N ASN A 438 18.92 7.78 14.69
CA ASN A 438 20.12 7.18 15.27
C ASN A 438 21.37 7.99 14.87
N SER A 439 22.52 7.68 15.49
CA SER A 439 23.81 8.30 15.21
C SER A 439 24.64 7.60 14.11
N ASP A 440 24.13 6.52 13.49
CA ASP A 440 24.84 5.78 12.45
C ASP A 440 24.82 6.54 11.12
N SER A 441 25.99 7.06 10.75
CA SER A 441 26.18 7.81 9.50
C SER A 441 26.07 6.96 8.23
N THR A 442 26.08 5.63 8.34
CA THR A 442 25.98 4.70 7.20
C THR A 442 24.54 4.41 6.78
N ILE A 443 23.56 4.78 7.62
CA ILE A 443 22.14 4.56 7.37
C ILE A 443 21.54 5.75 6.62
N THR A 444 20.74 5.46 5.59
CA THR A 444 19.93 6.47 4.90
C THR A 444 18.73 6.85 5.77
N LYS A 445 18.69 8.14 6.14
CA LYS A 445 17.71 8.72 7.08
C LYS A 445 16.86 9.82 6.45
N CYS A 446 16.67 9.79 5.12
CA CYS A 446 15.79 10.75 4.46
C CYS A 446 14.34 10.61 4.98
N PRO A 447 13.57 11.69 5.05
CA PRO A 447 12.20 11.61 5.53
C PRO A 447 11.34 10.91 4.49
N ASP A 448 10.29 10.23 4.95
CA ASP A 448 9.24 9.68 4.10
C ASP A 448 7.99 10.52 4.26
N ALA A 449 7.37 10.98 3.18
CA ALA A 449 6.21 11.85 3.25
C ALA A 449 5.19 11.61 2.14
N GLY A 450 3.93 11.94 2.44
CA GLY A 450 2.83 11.84 1.49
C GLY A 450 1.76 12.92 1.69
N PRO A 451 1.10 13.36 0.62
CA PRO A 451 0.01 14.32 0.71
C PRO A 451 -1.15 13.77 1.55
N PHE A 452 -1.74 14.61 2.40
CA PHE A 452 -2.90 14.27 3.20
C PHE A 452 -3.68 15.53 3.55
N ASN A 453 -5.01 15.46 3.42
CA ASN A 453 -5.90 16.59 3.68
C ASN A 453 -6.93 16.25 4.74
N LEU A 454 -7.31 17.23 5.56
CA LEU A 454 -8.49 17.20 6.43
C LEU A 454 -9.56 18.11 5.84
N PHE A 455 -10.78 17.60 5.68
CA PHE A 455 -11.86 18.35 5.05
C PHE A 455 -12.71 19.11 6.05
N PHE A 456 -13.30 20.24 5.64
CA PHE A 456 -14.38 20.84 6.39
C PHE A 456 -15.69 20.11 6.05
N LEU A 457 -16.33 19.59 7.09
CA LEU A 457 -17.53 18.76 6.99
C LEU A 457 -18.75 19.56 7.48
N GLY A 458 -19.86 19.42 6.76
CA GLY A 458 -21.15 19.95 7.18
C GLY A 458 -21.78 19.10 8.28
N SER A 459 -22.36 19.73 9.31
CA SER A 459 -23.15 19.03 10.32
C SER A 459 -24.41 18.41 9.70
N LYS A 460 -24.72 17.14 9.98
CA LYS A 460 -26.07 16.59 9.78
C LYS A 460 -27.00 17.25 10.81
N SER A 461 -27.96 18.06 10.36
CA SER A 461 -29.07 18.45 11.23
C SER A 461 -30.09 17.30 11.25
N ASP A 462 -30.29 16.64 12.38
CA ASP A 462 -31.33 15.62 12.58
C ASP A 462 -32.76 16.23 12.68
N THR A 463 -32.94 17.49 12.28
CA THR A 463 -34.21 18.23 12.42
C THR A 463 -34.57 18.95 11.12
N ASP A 464 -35.73 18.61 10.55
CA ASP A 464 -36.40 19.22 9.38
C ASP A 464 -36.88 20.67 9.65
N GLU A 465 -36.01 21.58 10.12
CA GLU A 465 -36.35 23.02 10.23
C GLU A 465 -35.63 23.90 9.19
N PRO A 466 -36.28 24.96 8.68
CA PRO A 466 -35.75 25.79 7.60
C PRO A 466 -34.56 26.63 8.07
N GLN A 467 -33.46 26.55 7.33
CA GLN A 467 -32.14 27.03 7.73
C GLN A 467 -31.90 28.49 7.32
N HIS A 468 -31.69 29.37 8.31
CA HIS A 468 -31.21 30.74 8.11
C HIS A 468 -29.96 31.10 8.93
N GLU A 469 -29.36 30.15 9.66
CA GLU A 469 -28.13 30.38 10.43
C GLU A 469 -26.95 29.61 9.84
N ALA A 470 -25.77 30.24 9.84
CA ALA A 470 -24.53 29.69 9.30
C ALA A 470 -24.21 28.34 9.95
N ARG A 471 -24.27 27.25 9.17
CA ARG A 471 -23.89 25.91 9.64
C ARG A 471 -22.44 25.97 10.18
N SER A 472 -22.21 25.59 11.43
CA SER A 472 -20.84 25.51 11.96
C SER A 472 -20.12 24.35 11.27
N LEU A 473 -19.12 24.65 10.47
CA LEU A 473 -18.25 23.67 9.81
C LEU A 473 -17.31 23.09 10.86
N GLY A 474 -17.26 21.76 10.95
CA GLY A 474 -16.25 21.06 11.73
C GLY A 474 -15.16 20.56 10.80
N MET A 475 -13.90 20.84 11.10
CA MET A 475 -12.81 20.18 10.39
C MET A 475 -12.77 18.69 10.76
N GLU A 476 -12.53 17.84 9.77
CA GLU A 476 -12.34 16.42 9.95
C GLU A 476 -11.22 16.18 10.97
N LYS A 477 -11.47 15.28 11.93
CA LYS A 477 -10.45 14.91 12.92
C LYS A 477 -9.39 14.05 12.28
N LEU A 478 -8.14 14.25 12.68
CA LEU A 478 -7.03 13.40 12.29
C LEU A 478 -7.07 12.13 13.15
N HIS A 479 -7.26 10.98 12.51
CA HIS A 479 -7.22 9.66 13.13
C HIS A 479 -5.94 8.95 12.71
N LEU A 480 -4.98 8.84 13.63
CA LEU A 480 -3.69 8.18 13.39
C LEU A 480 -3.64 6.80 14.03
N ARG A 481 -3.11 5.83 13.28
CA ARG A 481 -2.62 4.55 13.82
C ARG A 481 -1.18 4.36 13.42
N ILE A 482 -0.31 4.15 14.40
CA ILE A 482 1.13 3.98 14.20
C ILE A 482 1.52 2.63 14.78
N PHE A 483 2.12 1.78 13.96
CA PHE A 483 2.64 0.47 14.36
C PHE A 483 4.15 0.51 14.34
N SER A 484 4.73 0.10 15.46
CA SER A 484 6.16 -0.12 15.62
C SER A 484 6.38 -1.62 15.77
N ASP A 485 7.20 -2.22 14.92
CA ASP A 485 7.61 -3.62 15.03
C ASP A 485 9.09 -3.78 14.70
N GLY A 486 9.93 -3.77 15.75
CA GLY A 486 11.38 -3.73 15.57
C GLY A 486 11.80 -2.47 14.80
N ASP A 487 12.45 -2.66 13.65
CA ASP A 487 12.85 -1.57 12.77
C ASP A 487 11.68 -1.03 11.92
N ILE A 488 10.59 -1.77 11.76
CA ILE A 488 9.47 -1.39 10.88
C ILE A 488 8.60 -0.35 11.57
N LEU A 489 8.20 0.69 10.82
CA LEU A 489 7.20 1.67 11.23
C LEU A 489 6.13 1.80 10.14
N GLU A 490 4.86 1.59 10.50
CA GLU A 490 3.73 1.81 9.59
C GLU A 490 2.75 2.84 10.17
N VAL A 491 2.43 3.86 9.39
CA VAL A 491 1.54 4.97 9.76
C VAL A 491 0.31 4.93 8.86
N PHE A 492 -0.88 4.97 9.48
CA PHE A 492 -2.16 5.04 8.79
C PHE A 492 -2.94 6.26 9.26
N ALA A 493 -3.63 6.92 8.32
CA ALA A 493 -4.49 8.05 8.64
C ALA A 493 -5.85 7.99 7.93
N ASN A 494 -6.93 8.16 8.71
CA ASN A 494 -8.34 8.28 8.28
C ASN A 494 -8.76 7.26 7.19
N ASP A 495 -8.26 6.03 7.30
CA ASP A 495 -8.49 4.91 6.37
C ASP A 495 -8.27 5.24 4.87
N ARG A 496 -7.41 6.20 4.55
CA ARG A 496 -7.07 6.59 3.16
C ARG A 496 -5.60 6.94 2.94
N PHE A 497 -4.78 6.78 3.98
CA PHE A 497 -3.36 7.06 3.95
C PHE A 497 -2.64 5.89 4.60
N ALA A 498 -1.57 5.43 3.97
CA ALA A 498 -0.63 4.46 4.52
C ALA A 498 0.80 4.87 4.16
N LEU A 499 1.71 4.72 5.10
CA LEU A 499 3.14 4.95 4.90
C LEU A 499 3.90 3.92 5.73
N ALA A 500 4.61 3.02 5.05
CA ALA A 500 5.46 2.02 5.70
C ALA A 500 6.94 2.31 5.41
N THR A 501 7.77 2.35 6.45
CA THR A 501 9.21 2.63 6.35
C THR A 501 10.02 1.86 7.39
N MET A 502 11.35 1.93 7.27
CA MET A 502 12.30 1.38 8.23
C MET A 502 12.86 2.50 9.12
N VAL A 503 13.03 2.25 10.42
CA VAL A 503 13.59 3.19 11.39
C VAL A 503 14.50 2.41 12.32
N TYR A 504 15.81 2.51 12.08
CA TYR A 504 16.84 1.75 12.79
C TYR A 504 17.27 2.47 14.08
N SER A 505 16.43 2.43 15.11
CA SER A 505 16.65 3.18 16.36
C SER A 505 17.75 2.60 17.28
N GLY A 506 18.50 1.58 16.83
CA GLY A 506 19.47 0.84 17.65
C GLY A 506 18.79 -0.06 18.69
N SER A 507 19.56 -0.65 19.60
CA SER A 507 19.02 -1.44 20.71
C SER A 507 18.17 -0.55 21.63
N ALA A 508 16.85 -0.68 21.56
CA ALA A 508 15.92 -0.07 22.50
C ALA A 508 16.21 -0.55 23.93
N GLY A 509 17.02 0.20 24.66
CA GLY A 509 17.25 0.06 26.10
C GLY A 509 16.34 0.99 26.90
N LYS A 510 16.49 0.95 28.24
CA LYS A 510 15.96 2.00 29.12
C LYS A 510 16.39 3.37 28.58
N ASN A 511 15.45 4.33 28.54
CA ASN A 511 15.64 5.71 28.07
C ASN A 511 15.54 5.96 26.54
N MET A 512 15.13 5.00 25.71
CA MET A 512 14.99 5.18 24.25
C MET A 512 13.56 4.94 23.71
N GLY A 513 12.61 4.66 24.61
CA GLY A 513 11.22 4.30 24.28
C GLY A 513 10.22 5.43 24.49
N TYR A 514 10.65 6.69 24.60
CA TYR A 514 9.71 7.76 24.91
C TYR A 514 8.79 8.08 23.72
N ILE A 515 7.57 8.48 24.06
CA ILE A 515 6.57 9.02 23.14
C ILE A 515 6.08 10.35 23.70
N SER A 516 6.15 11.39 22.89
CA SER A 516 5.66 12.74 23.21
C SER A 516 4.71 13.23 22.13
N ALA A 517 3.59 13.81 22.52
CA ALA A 517 2.77 14.60 21.60
C ALA A 517 3.41 15.97 21.38
N PHE A 518 3.24 16.52 20.18
CA PHE A 518 3.62 17.89 19.89
C PHE A 518 2.60 18.57 18.99
N ALA A 519 2.51 19.90 19.10
CA ALA A 519 1.83 20.74 18.12
C ALA A 519 2.45 22.14 18.09
N THR A 520 2.42 22.76 16.91
CA THR A 520 2.84 24.14 16.68
C THR A 520 1.73 24.93 16.00
N GLY A 521 1.65 26.24 16.23
CA GLY A 521 0.54 27.07 15.75
C GLY A 521 0.01 27.96 16.86
N GLY A 522 -1.28 28.29 16.81
CA GLY A 522 -1.96 29.04 17.86
C GLY A 522 -2.11 28.25 19.17
N VAL A 523 -2.34 28.95 20.27
CA VAL A 523 -2.51 28.31 21.59
C VAL A 523 -3.76 27.42 21.57
N ASN A 524 -3.61 26.16 21.99
CA ASN A 524 -4.61 25.10 21.98
C ASN A 524 -5.14 24.72 20.60
N SER A 525 -4.39 24.99 19.52
CA SER A 525 -4.81 24.73 18.15
C SER A 525 -4.88 23.24 17.78
N ALA A 526 -4.33 22.34 18.59
CA ALA A 526 -4.50 20.90 18.45
C ALA A 526 -5.01 20.28 19.75
N SER A 527 -6.10 19.54 19.68
CA SER A 527 -6.69 18.81 20.80
C SER A 527 -6.56 17.31 20.59
N PHE A 528 -5.72 16.68 21.40
CA PHE A 528 -5.50 15.24 21.47
C PHE A 528 -6.62 14.62 22.32
N GLU A 529 -7.71 14.23 21.67
CA GLU A 529 -8.93 13.78 22.33
C GLU A 529 -8.77 12.39 22.96
N ASN A 530 -8.09 11.50 22.24
CA ASN A 530 -7.77 10.16 22.69
C ASN A 530 -6.38 9.79 22.18
N VAL A 531 -5.51 9.32 23.07
CA VAL A 531 -4.22 8.73 22.71
C VAL A 531 -4.04 7.48 23.56
N THR A 532 -3.91 6.33 22.91
CA THR A 532 -3.69 5.03 23.55
C THR A 532 -2.51 4.33 22.90
N VAL A 533 -1.63 3.76 23.73
CA VAL A 533 -0.53 2.90 23.30
C VAL A 533 -0.71 1.50 23.87
N TRP A 534 -0.64 0.47 23.02
CA TRP A 534 -0.55 -0.93 23.42
C TRP A 534 0.88 -1.40 23.20
N ASP A 535 1.65 -1.45 24.27
CA ASP A 535 3.08 -1.78 24.25
C ASP A 535 3.32 -3.26 24.56
N GLY A 536 4.26 -3.86 23.82
CA GLY A 536 4.55 -5.29 23.82
C GLY A 536 3.41 -6.11 23.23
N LEU A 537 2.94 -5.76 22.02
CA LEU A 537 1.84 -6.48 21.34
C LEU A 537 2.08 -8.00 21.35
N ASN A 538 1.00 -8.78 21.50
CA ASN A 538 1.05 -10.25 21.61
C ASN A 538 1.92 -10.81 22.76
N GLY A 539 2.30 -9.97 23.73
CA GLY A 539 3.21 -10.31 24.82
C GLY A 539 4.65 -10.43 24.33
N GLY A 540 5.00 -9.73 23.25
CA GLY A 540 6.30 -9.83 22.58
C GLY A 540 6.54 -11.18 21.89
N ARG A 541 5.52 -12.04 21.78
CA ARG A 541 5.64 -13.34 21.12
C ARG A 541 5.50 -13.18 19.62
N THR A 542 6.31 -13.95 18.90
CA THR A 542 6.22 -14.07 17.44
C THR A 542 4.81 -14.48 17.00
N LEU A 543 4.40 -13.96 15.84
CA LEU A 543 3.19 -14.38 15.14
C LEU A 543 3.40 -15.68 14.36
N PHE A 544 4.65 -16.17 14.25
CA PHE A 544 4.96 -17.47 13.69
C PHE A 544 4.81 -18.56 14.75
N LEU A 545 3.90 -19.49 14.50
CA LEU A 545 3.65 -20.65 15.35
C LEU A 545 4.74 -21.69 15.08
N ASN A 546 5.55 -22.00 16.10
CA ASN A 546 6.44 -23.16 16.06
C ASN A 546 5.61 -24.44 15.93
N GLU A 547 6.12 -25.43 15.21
CA GLU A 547 5.52 -26.76 15.22
C GLU A 547 5.51 -27.28 16.66
N ALA A 548 4.33 -27.68 17.14
CA ALA A 548 4.16 -28.33 18.43
C ALA A 548 4.59 -29.79 18.37
#